data_AF-A0A8T3VL70-F1
#
_entry.id   AF-A0A8T3VL70-F1
#
_cell.length_a   1.000
_cell.length_b   1.000
_cell.length_c   1.000
_cell.angle_alpha   90.00
_cell.angle_beta   90.00
_cell.angle_gamma   90.00
#
_symmetry.space_group_name_H-M   'P 1'
#
loop_
_entity.id
_entity.type
_entity.pdbx_description
1 polymer ?
#
loop_
_entity_poly.entity_id
_entity_poly.type
_entity_poly.pdbx_seq_one_letter_code
_entity_poly.pdbx_strand_id
1 'polypeptide(L)'
;MFDPNKTSISKKNAVLYYLGICGFFGVVSFFGFNNDFFSIVFEISIIFIFLGLFIVMFFNDELNEKYHFKTEFSWSYQSEALNTLALSTTAVAAFLFCFLLFDLELYKSILYTIIFLLPFLGVGLRFNAFSDESRWIGDKEVIGYRPFYFLLCAMFVVLQGYYSAFHCSSIADGVIIFIITTLSYLWIIFPDKVNKYLPFDNRELIGLIIYLGFILVVFSLLINQFDTVTFTGLMQSWRD
;
A
#
# COMPACT_ATOMS: atom_id res chain seq x y z
N MET A 1 -33.03 -8.01 -9.39
CA MET A 1 -33.11 -7.77 -7.93
C MET A 1 -31.85 -8.36 -7.34
N PHE A 2 -30.84 -7.53 -7.07
CA PHE A 2 -29.59 -7.97 -6.44
C PHE A 2 -29.90 -8.27 -4.98
N ASP A 3 -29.55 -9.46 -4.50
CA ASP A 3 -29.62 -9.81 -3.09
C ASP A 3 -28.26 -9.43 -2.46
N PRO A 4 -28.16 -8.30 -1.74
CA PRO A 4 -26.90 -7.83 -1.16
C PRO A 4 -26.35 -8.76 -0.06
N ASN A 5 -27.13 -9.75 0.41
CA ASN A 5 -26.69 -10.74 1.39
C ASN A 5 -26.01 -11.97 0.77
N LYS A 6 -25.94 -12.06 -0.57
CA LYS A 6 -25.40 -13.22 -1.31
C LYS A 6 -24.03 -12.96 -1.97
N THR A 7 -23.35 -11.89 -1.59
CA THR A 7 -22.09 -11.45 -2.19
C THR A 7 -20.85 -11.96 -1.45
N SER A 8 -20.99 -12.55 -0.26
CA SER A 8 -19.84 -13.09 0.47
C SER A 8 -19.44 -14.48 -0.04
N ILE A 9 -18.14 -14.65 -0.28
CA ILE A 9 -17.56 -15.92 -0.68
C ILE A 9 -17.56 -16.84 0.54
N SER A 10 -18.16 -18.03 0.42
CA SER A 10 -18.13 -19.01 1.51
C SER A 10 -16.69 -19.33 1.94
N LYS A 11 -16.46 -19.59 3.23
CA LYS A 11 -15.14 -19.98 3.77
C LYS A 11 -14.48 -21.11 2.97
N LYS A 12 -15.26 -22.11 2.56
CA LYS A 12 -14.79 -23.21 1.69
C LYS A 12 -14.26 -22.67 0.35
N ASN A 13 -15.00 -21.77 -0.30
CA ASN A 13 -14.58 -21.19 -1.56
C ASN A 13 -13.37 -20.26 -1.38
N ALA A 14 -13.28 -19.50 -0.28
CA ALA A 14 -12.10 -18.67 0.03
C ALA A 14 -10.83 -19.53 0.15
N VAL A 15 -10.91 -20.67 0.85
CA VAL A 15 -9.81 -21.65 0.93
C VAL A 15 -9.47 -22.21 -0.46
N LEU A 16 -10.47 -22.61 -1.25
CA LEU A 16 -10.25 -23.12 -2.60
C LEU A 16 -9.60 -22.08 -3.52
N TYR A 17 -9.99 -20.81 -3.45
CA TYR A 17 -9.36 -19.74 -4.22
C TYR A 17 -7.91 -19.53 -3.80
N TYR A 18 -7.63 -19.50 -2.49
CA TYR A 18 -6.27 -19.34 -1.99
C TYR A 18 -5.36 -20.50 -2.41
N LEU A 19 -5.82 -21.74 -2.20
CA LEU A 19 -5.09 -22.94 -2.62
C LEU A 19 -4.96 -23.02 -4.14
N GLY A 20 -5.98 -22.60 -4.89
CA GLY A 20 -5.95 -22.56 -6.35
C GLY A 20 -4.94 -21.56 -6.89
N ILE A 21 -4.87 -20.36 -6.32
CA ILE A 21 -3.88 -19.33 -6.69
C ILE A 21 -2.47 -19.80 -6.33
N CYS A 22 -2.24 -20.23 -5.08
CA CYS A 22 -0.92 -20.71 -4.67
C CYS A 22 -0.50 -21.94 -5.49
N GLY A 23 -1.41 -22.91 -5.70
CA GLY A 23 -1.14 -24.08 -6.53
C GLY A 23 -0.86 -23.75 -7.99
N PHE A 24 -1.58 -22.78 -8.58
CA PHE A 24 -1.30 -22.30 -9.93
C PHE A 24 0.12 -21.73 -10.03
N PHE A 25 0.50 -20.84 -9.11
CA PHE A 25 1.85 -20.29 -9.07
C PHE A 25 2.90 -21.37 -8.77
N GLY A 26 2.62 -22.34 -7.90
CA GLY A 26 3.51 -23.48 -7.67
C GLY A 26 3.76 -24.32 -8.93
N VAL A 27 2.73 -24.53 -9.76
CA VAL A 27 2.89 -25.18 -11.07
C VAL A 27 3.72 -24.32 -12.02
N VAL A 28 3.45 -23.01 -12.08
CA VAL A 28 4.25 -22.07 -12.87
C VAL A 28 5.71 -22.09 -12.42
N SER A 29 5.96 -22.11 -11.11
CA SER A 29 7.30 -22.15 -10.54
C SER A 29 8.03 -23.44 -10.90
N PHE A 30 7.35 -24.59 -10.80
CA PHE A 30 7.91 -25.91 -11.09
C PHE A 30 8.30 -26.11 -12.56
N PHE A 31 7.51 -25.56 -13.50
CA PHE A 31 7.78 -25.67 -14.94
C PHE A 31 8.58 -24.50 -15.52
N GLY A 32 8.49 -23.33 -14.90
CA GLY A 32 9.13 -22.10 -15.36
C GLY A 32 10.53 -21.87 -14.81
N PHE A 33 10.87 -22.45 -13.66
CA PHE A 33 12.17 -22.31 -13.03
C PHE A 33 12.81 -23.69 -12.79
N ASN A 34 14.14 -23.74 -12.67
CA ASN A 34 14.90 -24.99 -12.51
C ASN A 34 14.79 -25.62 -11.10
N ASN A 35 13.69 -25.38 -10.38
CA ASN A 35 13.51 -25.76 -8.97
C ASN A 35 14.71 -25.37 -8.08
N ASP A 36 15.28 -24.20 -8.34
CA ASP A 36 16.41 -23.64 -7.61
C ASP A 36 15.94 -22.82 -6.40
N PHE A 37 16.89 -22.30 -5.63
CA PHE A 37 16.60 -21.47 -4.46
C PHE A 37 15.69 -20.28 -4.78
N PHE A 38 15.84 -19.67 -5.96
CA PHE A 38 14.98 -18.58 -6.42
C PHE A 38 13.51 -19.03 -6.52
N SER A 39 13.25 -20.19 -7.12
CA SER A 39 11.89 -20.73 -7.23
C SER A 39 11.21 -20.96 -5.86
N ILE A 40 11.97 -21.39 -4.85
CA ILE A 40 11.47 -21.60 -3.48
C ILE A 40 11.13 -20.25 -2.84
N VAL A 41 12.02 -19.26 -2.96
CA VAL A 41 11.79 -17.91 -2.39
C VAL A 41 10.61 -17.23 -3.07
N PHE A 42 10.47 -17.38 -4.38
CA PHE A 42 9.34 -16.90 -5.14
C PHE A 42 8.02 -17.53 -4.66
N GLU A 43 7.98 -18.84 -4.47
CA GLU A 43 6.77 -19.54 -4.02
C GLU A 43 6.34 -19.12 -2.60
N ILE A 44 7.29 -19.03 -1.66
CA ILE A 44 7.01 -18.52 -0.31
C ILE A 44 6.48 -17.09 -0.39
N SER A 45 7.04 -16.26 -1.27
CA SER A 45 6.58 -14.89 -1.48
C SER A 45 5.13 -14.83 -1.96
N ILE A 46 4.75 -15.69 -2.92
CA ILE A 46 3.36 -15.79 -3.39
C ILE A 46 2.41 -16.16 -2.25
N ILE A 47 2.77 -17.17 -1.44
CA ILE A 47 1.96 -17.60 -0.28
C ILE A 47 1.66 -16.40 0.62
N PHE A 48 2.67 -15.60 0.95
CA PHE A 48 2.51 -14.43 1.82
C PHE A 48 1.80 -13.26 1.13
N ILE A 49 2.02 -13.03 -0.17
CA ILE A 49 1.33 -11.97 -0.93
C ILE A 49 -0.19 -12.17 -0.88
N PHE A 50 -0.66 -13.40 -1.04
CA PHE A 50 -2.08 -13.72 -1.04
C PHE A 50 -2.66 -14.05 0.34
N LEU A 51 -1.81 -14.31 1.35
CA LEU A 51 -2.26 -14.70 2.69
C LEU A 51 -3.16 -13.64 3.33
N GLY A 52 -2.78 -12.35 3.26
CA GLY A 52 -3.60 -11.29 3.82
C GLY A 52 -4.96 -11.16 3.13
N LEU A 53 -4.99 -11.21 1.79
CA LEU A 53 -6.24 -11.17 1.03
C LEU A 53 -7.12 -12.38 1.36
N PHE A 54 -6.53 -13.56 1.49
CA PHE A 54 -7.23 -14.76 1.95
C PHE A 54 -7.87 -14.54 3.33
N ILE A 55 -7.14 -13.97 4.31
CA ILE A 55 -7.68 -13.69 5.64
C ILE A 55 -8.91 -12.77 5.55
N VAL A 56 -8.84 -11.69 4.76
CA VAL A 56 -9.98 -10.77 4.59
C VAL A 56 -11.17 -11.45 3.90
N MET A 57 -10.91 -12.28 2.88
CA MET A 57 -11.98 -13.04 2.21
C MET A 57 -12.59 -14.09 3.14
N PHE A 58 -11.78 -14.76 3.96
CA PHE A 58 -12.21 -15.85 4.84
C PHE A 58 -13.03 -15.34 6.03
N PHE A 59 -12.69 -14.16 6.56
CA PHE A 59 -13.37 -13.51 7.68
C PHE A 59 -14.29 -12.36 7.23
N ASN A 60 -14.72 -12.33 5.97
CA ASN A 60 -15.46 -11.19 5.42
C ASN A 60 -16.77 -10.93 6.19
N ASP A 61 -17.52 -11.99 6.51
CA ASP A 61 -18.80 -11.85 7.24
C ASP A 61 -18.57 -11.26 8.64
N GLU A 62 -17.58 -11.76 9.38
CA GLU A 62 -17.22 -11.25 10.72
C GLU A 62 -16.67 -9.82 10.67
N LEU A 63 -15.90 -9.50 9.64
CA LEU A 63 -15.39 -8.14 9.41
C LEU A 63 -16.54 -7.19 9.05
N ASN A 64 -17.49 -7.62 8.24
CA ASN A 64 -18.67 -6.83 7.89
C ASN A 64 -19.58 -6.60 9.11
N GLU A 65 -19.79 -7.63 9.93
CA GLU A 65 -20.55 -7.49 11.18
C GLU A 65 -19.91 -6.46 12.12
N LYS A 66 -18.58 -6.46 12.20
CA LYS A 66 -17.83 -5.56 13.09
C LYS A 66 -17.69 -4.14 12.57
N TYR A 67 -17.48 -3.96 11.27
CA TYR A 67 -17.14 -2.68 10.66
C TYR A 67 -18.25 -2.06 9.82
N HIS A 68 -19.37 -2.78 9.63
CA HIS A 68 -20.57 -2.35 8.93
C HIS A 68 -20.31 -1.82 7.51
N PHE A 69 -19.77 -2.69 6.64
CA PHE A 69 -19.50 -2.29 5.26
C PHE A 69 -20.80 -1.89 4.58
N LYS A 70 -20.83 -0.67 4.01
CA LYS A 70 -22.00 -0.20 3.29
C LYS A 70 -22.15 -0.94 1.97
N THR A 71 -23.06 -1.91 1.95
CA THR A 71 -23.35 -2.79 0.80
C THR A 71 -24.06 -2.09 -0.36
N GLU A 72 -24.56 -0.87 -0.12
CA GLU A 72 -25.13 0.00 -1.17
C GLU A 72 -24.08 0.45 -2.19
N PHE A 73 -22.80 0.37 -1.83
CA PHE A 73 -21.68 0.64 -2.73
C PHE A 73 -21.12 -0.66 -3.29
N SER A 74 -20.72 -0.62 -4.56
CA SER A 74 -20.03 -1.75 -5.21
C SER A 74 -18.74 -2.14 -4.49
N TRP A 75 -18.10 -1.19 -3.80
CA TRP A 75 -16.96 -1.44 -2.92
C TRP A 75 -16.95 -0.42 -1.77
N SER A 76 -17.09 -0.89 -0.53
CA SER A 76 -16.96 -0.07 0.69
C SER A 76 -15.51 0.38 0.90
N TYR A 77 -15.29 1.64 1.28
CA TYR A 77 -13.96 2.15 1.57
C TYR A 77 -13.31 1.49 2.79
N GLN A 78 -14.12 1.08 3.77
CA GLN A 78 -13.62 0.34 4.93
C GLN A 78 -13.12 -1.05 4.51
N SER A 79 -13.84 -1.72 3.61
CA SER A 79 -13.40 -2.98 3.01
C SER A 79 -12.12 -2.77 2.18
N GLU A 80 -12.01 -1.69 1.41
CA GLU A 80 -10.82 -1.36 0.63
C GLU A 80 -9.59 -1.04 1.53
N ALA A 81 -9.79 -0.36 2.66
CA ALA A 81 -8.75 -0.11 3.66
C ALA A 81 -8.30 -1.42 4.33
N LEU A 82 -9.21 -2.36 4.59
CA LEU A 82 -8.87 -3.67 5.16
C LEU A 82 -8.09 -4.51 4.15
N ASN A 83 -8.47 -4.48 2.88
CA ASN A 83 -7.71 -5.13 1.81
C ASN A 83 -6.31 -4.51 1.68
N THR A 84 -6.18 -3.20 1.83
CA THR A 84 -4.88 -2.51 1.87
C THR A 84 -4.05 -3.00 3.06
N LEU A 85 -4.64 -3.12 4.25
CA LEU A 85 -3.94 -3.65 5.42
C LEU A 85 -3.56 -5.12 5.21
N ALA A 86 -4.40 -5.93 4.57
CA ALA A 86 -4.08 -7.31 4.22
C ALA A 86 -2.83 -7.42 3.34
N LEU A 87 -2.63 -6.48 2.41
CA LEU A 87 -1.42 -6.43 1.60
C LEU A 87 -0.15 -6.15 2.43
N SER A 88 -0.23 -5.77 3.71
CA SER A 88 0.96 -5.69 4.58
C SER A 88 1.71 -7.02 4.70
N THR A 89 1.03 -8.15 4.50
CA THR A 89 1.66 -9.49 4.48
C THR A 89 2.68 -9.65 3.34
N THR A 90 2.57 -8.83 2.28
CA THR A 90 3.56 -8.74 1.20
C THR A 90 4.91 -8.20 1.67
N ALA A 91 5.01 -7.59 2.86
CA ALA A 91 6.28 -7.19 3.45
C ALA A 91 7.22 -8.38 3.70
N VAL A 92 6.67 -9.56 3.99
CA VAL A 92 7.49 -10.79 4.09
C VAL A 92 8.12 -11.11 2.73
N ALA A 93 7.36 -11.00 1.64
CA ALA A 93 7.93 -11.14 0.30
C ALA A 93 9.02 -10.09 0.06
N ALA A 94 8.77 -8.81 0.33
CA ALA A 94 9.77 -7.76 0.19
C ALA A 94 11.07 -8.07 0.96
N PHE A 95 10.96 -8.55 2.20
CA PHE A 95 12.11 -8.97 2.99
C PHE A 95 12.89 -10.11 2.32
N LEU A 96 12.18 -11.16 1.88
CA LEU A 96 12.80 -12.31 1.23
C LEU A 96 13.52 -11.91 -0.06
N PHE A 97 12.92 -11.04 -0.89
CA PHE A 97 13.58 -10.52 -2.09
C PHE A 97 14.83 -9.70 -1.75
N CYS A 98 14.73 -8.76 -0.82
CA CYS A 98 15.89 -7.94 -0.42
C CYS A 98 17.04 -8.77 0.17
N PHE A 99 16.72 -9.68 1.10
CA PHE A 99 17.74 -10.41 1.85
C PHE A 99 18.28 -11.61 1.09
N LEU A 100 17.41 -12.43 0.51
CA LEU A 100 17.80 -13.72 -0.07
C LEU A 100 18.13 -13.63 -1.56
N LEU A 101 17.54 -12.69 -2.29
CA LEU A 101 17.72 -12.59 -3.75
C LEU A 101 18.65 -11.47 -4.17
N PHE A 102 18.64 -10.35 -3.45
CA PHE A 102 19.57 -9.23 -3.69
C PHE A 102 20.79 -9.23 -2.75
N ASP A 103 20.92 -10.25 -1.90
CA ASP A 103 22.03 -10.42 -0.94
C ASP A 103 22.35 -9.15 -0.15
N LEU A 104 21.31 -8.39 0.20
CA LEU A 104 21.48 -7.19 1.00
C LEU A 104 21.71 -7.57 2.45
N GLU A 105 22.58 -6.82 3.13
CA GLU A 105 22.81 -6.98 4.57
C GLU A 105 21.48 -7.01 5.35
N LEU A 106 21.40 -7.87 6.37
CA LEU A 106 20.17 -8.11 7.13
C LEU A 106 19.48 -6.82 7.59
N TYR A 107 20.24 -5.86 8.12
CA TYR A 107 19.68 -4.60 8.61
C TYR A 107 19.09 -3.74 7.48
N LYS A 108 19.69 -3.73 6.27
CA LYS A 108 19.16 -3.03 5.10
C LYS A 108 17.89 -3.69 4.59
N SER A 109 17.86 -5.02 4.56
CA SER A 109 16.67 -5.78 4.18
C SER A 109 15.49 -5.52 5.12
N ILE A 110 15.74 -5.50 6.44
CA ILE A 110 14.73 -5.11 7.44
C ILE A 110 14.27 -3.66 7.20
N LEU A 111 15.22 -2.74 6.98
CA LEU A 111 14.91 -1.33 6.75
C LEU A 111 14.01 -1.12 5.53
N TYR A 112 14.36 -1.66 4.35
CA TYR A 112 13.55 -1.51 3.14
C TYR A 112 12.19 -2.21 3.26
N THR A 113 12.13 -3.32 4.00
CA THR A 113 10.85 -3.98 4.32
C THR A 113 9.94 -3.08 5.14
N ILE A 114 10.48 -2.41 6.16
CA ILE A 114 9.72 -1.45 6.98
C ILE A 114 9.25 -0.26 6.12
N ILE A 115 10.13 0.30 5.29
CA ILE A 115 9.79 1.38 4.36
C ILE A 115 8.63 0.95 3.44
N PHE A 116 8.70 -0.25 2.88
CA PHE A 116 7.64 -0.79 2.02
C PHE A 116 6.33 -1.05 2.79
N LEU A 117 6.41 -1.48 4.05
CA LEU A 117 5.25 -1.78 4.89
C LEU A 117 4.47 -0.52 5.33
N LEU A 118 5.17 0.60 5.54
CA LEU A 118 4.60 1.81 6.14
C LEU A 118 3.29 2.30 5.48
N PRO A 119 3.20 2.46 4.14
CA PRO A 119 1.99 2.98 3.48
C PRO A 119 0.76 2.12 3.73
N PHE A 120 0.93 0.79 3.75
CA PHE A 120 -0.16 -0.16 4.03
C PHE A 120 -0.67 0.00 5.46
N LEU A 121 0.23 0.18 6.43
CA LEU A 121 -0.15 0.44 7.82
C LEU A 121 -0.83 1.81 7.97
N GLY A 122 -0.32 2.86 7.31
CA GLY A 122 -0.86 4.21 7.42
C GLY A 122 -2.30 4.32 6.90
N VAL A 123 -2.56 3.75 5.72
CA VAL A 123 -3.90 3.73 5.15
C VAL A 123 -4.78 2.72 5.89
N GLY A 124 -4.27 1.51 6.09
CA GLY A 124 -4.98 0.41 6.73
C GLY A 124 -5.44 0.76 8.13
N LEU A 125 -4.55 1.21 9.03
CA LEU A 125 -4.91 1.47 10.43
C LEU A 125 -5.83 2.68 10.63
N ARG A 126 -6.02 3.53 9.60
CA ARG A 126 -6.89 4.71 9.66
C ARG A 126 -8.28 4.48 9.05
N PHE A 127 -8.86 3.31 9.34
CA PHE A 127 -10.21 2.91 8.91
C PHE A 127 -11.30 3.97 9.09
N ASN A 128 -11.26 4.75 10.18
CA ASN A 128 -12.26 5.79 10.43
C ASN A 128 -12.15 6.96 9.44
N ALA A 129 -10.93 7.34 9.05
CA ALA A 129 -10.73 8.38 8.06
C ALA A 129 -11.09 7.86 6.66
N PHE A 130 -10.59 6.68 6.31
CA PHE A 130 -10.88 6.01 5.04
C PHE A 130 -12.16 5.18 5.09
N SER A 131 -13.22 5.75 5.66
CA SER A 131 -14.54 5.10 5.78
C SER A 131 -15.53 5.61 4.74
N ASP A 132 -16.63 4.87 4.55
CA ASP A 132 -17.72 5.31 3.68
C ASP A 132 -18.38 6.62 4.15
N GLU A 133 -18.22 6.99 5.42
CA GLU A 133 -18.68 8.30 5.94
C GLU A 133 -17.96 9.48 5.28
N SER A 134 -16.72 9.28 4.82
CA SER A 134 -15.98 10.31 4.09
C SER A 134 -16.62 10.69 2.75
N ARG A 135 -17.56 9.88 2.24
CA ARG A 135 -18.26 10.12 0.96
C ARG A 135 -19.38 11.14 1.06
N TRP A 136 -19.64 11.69 2.23
CA TRP A 136 -20.77 12.61 2.44
C TRP A 136 -20.30 13.98 2.89
N ILE A 137 -20.72 15.01 2.14
CA ILE A 137 -20.61 16.43 2.52
C ILE A 137 -22.03 16.95 2.73
N GLY A 138 -22.51 16.89 3.97
CA GLY A 138 -23.94 17.04 4.23
C GLY A 138 -24.70 15.95 3.49
N ASP A 139 -25.64 16.33 2.63
CA ASP A 139 -26.44 15.40 1.82
C ASP A 139 -25.84 15.10 0.43
N LYS A 140 -24.69 15.70 0.10
CA LYS A 140 -24.04 15.50 -1.20
C LYS A 140 -23.05 14.33 -1.13
N GLU A 141 -23.28 13.33 -1.98
CA GLU A 141 -22.32 12.26 -2.20
C GLU A 141 -21.10 12.79 -3.00
N VAL A 142 -19.90 12.44 -2.55
CA VAL A 142 -18.61 12.79 -3.14
C VAL A 142 -17.68 11.57 -3.16
N ILE A 143 -16.51 11.72 -3.78
CA ILE A 143 -15.53 10.61 -3.86
C ILE A 143 -14.89 10.28 -2.51
N GLY A 144 -14.91 11.18 -1.52
CA GLY A 144 -14.40 10.92 -0.18
C GLY A 144 -12.92 10.52 -0.15
N TYR A 145 -12.55 9.79 0.89
CA TYR A 145 -11.18 9.30 1.09
C TYR A 145 -11.08 7.85 0.67
N ARG A 146 -11.05 7.62 -0.64
CA ARG A 146 -10.87 6.27 -1.18
C ARG A 146 -9.45 5.74 -0.90
N PRO A 147 -9.27 4.67 -0.12
CA PRO A 147 -7.96 4.21 0.37
C PRO A 147 -6.89 4.08 -0.71
N PHE A 148 -7.22 3.50 -1.85
CA PHE A 148 -6.25 3.17 -2.90
C PHE A 148 -5.55 4.41 -3.49
N TYR A 149 -6.25 5.55 -3.63
CA TYR A 149 -5.63 6.78 -4.14
C TYR A 149 -4.56 7.31 -3.18
N PHE A 150 -4.83 7.25 -1.88
CA PHE A 150 -3.88 7.66 -0.85
C PHE A 150 -2.75 6.66 -0.69
N LEU A 151 -3.04 5.36 -0.81
CA LEU A 151 -2.02 4.30 -0.78
C LEU A 151 -0.98 4.51 -1.88
N LEU A 152 -1.40 4.70 -3.13
CA LEU A 152 -0.47 4.89 -4.25
C LEU A 152 0.42 6.11 -4.05
N CYS A 153 -0.17 7.23 -3.62
CA CYS A 153 0.57 8.45 -3.33
C CYS A 153 1.56 8.26 -2.16
N ALA A 154 1.11 7.62 -1.08
CA ALA A 154 1.93 7.32 0.08
C ALA A 154 3.08 6.37 -0.27
N MET A 155 2.84 5.33 -1.07
CA MET A 155 3.87 4.40 -1.53
C MET A 155 4.94 5.14 -2.31
N PHE A 156 4.58 6.00 -3.27
CA PHE A 156 5.55 6.78 -4.02
C PHE A 156 6.42 7.65 -3.10
N VAL A 157 5.79 8.44 -2.22
CA VAL A 157 6.49 9.35 -1.30
C VAL A 157 7.42 8.59 -0.36
N VAL A 158 6.92 7.54 0.29
CA VAL A 158 7.67 6.78 1.30
C VAL A 158 8.82 6.00 0.66
N LEU A 159 8.56 5.29 -0.45
CA LEU A 159 9.59 4.50 -1.13
C LEU A 159 10.69 5.39 -1.69
N GLN A 160 10.34 6.41 -2.48
CA GLN A 160 11.33 7.31 -3.06
C GLN A 160 12.06 8.12 -1.98
N GLY A 161 11.31 8.68 -1.04
CA GLY A 161 11.84 9.62 -0.06
C GLY A 161 12.79 8.97 0.94
N TYR A 162 12.37 7.89 1.60
CA TYR A 162 13.26 7.21 2.53
C TYR A 162 14.41 6.52 1.81
N TYR A 163 14.20 5.96 0.62
CA TYR A 163 15.31 5.46 -0.18
C TYR A 163 16.36 6.54 -0.42
N SER A 164 15.97 7.72 -0.94
CA SER A 164 16.88 8.85 -1.15
C SER A 164 17.55 9.32 0.14
N ALA A 165 16.82 9.36 1.26
CA ALA A 165 17.38 9.76 2.56
C ALA A 165 18.53 8.83 3.02
N PHE A 166 18.41 7.52 2.78
CA PHE A 166 19.41 6.53 3.21
C PHE A 166 20.59 6.38 2.23
N HIS A 167 20.52 6.97 1.03
CA HIS A 167 21.58 6.88 0.01
C HIS A 167 22.17 8.23 -0.37
N CYS A 168 21.81 9.30 0.34
CA CYS A 168 22.43 10.59 0.15
C CYS A 168 23.90 10.54 0.62
N SER A 169 24.77 11.27 -0.08
CA SER A 169 26.19 11.42 0.28
C SER A 169 26.40 12.22 1.56
N SER A 170 25.46 13.11 1.89
CA SER A 170 25.47 13.99 3.06
C SER A 170 24.45 13.54 4.10
N ILE A 171 24.89 13.34 5.34
CA ILE A 171 24.01 13.00 6.46
C ILE A 171 22.97 14.10 6.70
N ALA A 172 23.37 15.37 6.56
CA ALA A 172 22.47 16.51 6.76
C ALA A 172 21.32 16.48 5.75
N ASP A 173 21.65 16.25 4.47
CA ASP A 173 20.66 16.16 3.39
C ASP A 173 19.76 14.94 3.57
N GLY A 174 20.34 13.79 3.96
CA GLY A 174 19.57 12.60 4.30
C GLY A 174 18.54 12.84 5.41
N VAL A 175 18.92 13.56 6.47
CA VAL A 175 18.00 13.94 7.57
C VAL A 175 16.91 14.88 7.07
N ILE A 176 17.24 15.86 6.22
CA ILE A 176 16.25 16.78 5.65
C ILE A 176 15.23 16.03 4.78
N ILE A 177 15.70 15.15 3.88
CA ILE A 177 14.84 14.32 3.04
C ILE A 177 13.96 13.41 3.91
N PHE A 178 14.51 12.81 4.97
CA PHE A 178 13.75 11.99 5.90
C PHE A 178 12.60 12.77 6.54
N ILE A 179 12.85 14.00 6.99
CA ILE A 179 11.84 14.88 7.60
C ILE A 179 10.77 15.24 6.57
N ILE A 180 11.17 15.68 5.37
CA ILE A 180 10.23 16.05 4.30
C ILE A 180 9.35 14.85 3.93
N THR A 181 9.94 13.67 3.76
CA THR A 181 9.24 12.43 3.46
C THR A 181 8.22 12.11 4.54
N THR A 182 8.62 12.19 5.81
CA THR A 182 7.74 11.90 6.95
C THR A 182 6.58 12.89 7.01
N LEU A 183 6.83 14.18 6.80
CA LEU A 183 5.80 15.21 6.78
C LEU A 183 4.83 15.03 5.61
N SER A 184 5.33 14.78 4.40
CA SER A 184 4.50 14.51 3.22
C SER A 184 3.67 13.24 3.40
N TYR A 185 4.26 12.18 3.96
CA TYR A 185 3.54 10.95 4.27
C TYR A 185 2.42 11.18 5.28
N LEU A 186 2.72 11.84 6.42
CA LEU A 186 1.70 12.23 7.40
C LEU A 186 0.61 13.08 6.76
N TRP A 187 0.97 13.97 5.85
CA TRP A 187 0.00 14.78 5.12
C TRP A 187 -0.99 13.87 4.39
N ILE A 188 -0.49 12.91 3.59
CA ILE A 188 -1.29 11.96 2.82
C ILE A 188 -2.18 11.09 3.72
N ILE A 189 -1.63 10.53 4.81
CA ILE A 189 -2.40 9.60 5.64
C ILE A 189 -3.34 10.30 6.63
N PHE A 190 -3.26 11.63 6.80
CA PHE A 190 -4.18 12.43 7.61
C PHE A 190 -5.09 13.39 6.82
N PRO A 191 -5.81 12.93 5.78
CA PRO A 191 -6.53 13.81 4.88
C PRO A 191 -7.70 14.52 5.57
N ASP A 192 -8.36 13.86 6.53
CA ASP A 192 -9.46 14.40 7.33
C ASP A 192 -9.05 15.55 8.25
N LYS A 193 -7.84 15.48 8.81
CA LYS A 193 -7.30 16.52 9.69
C LYS A 193 -6.88 17.74 8.89
N VAL A 194 -6.31 17.48 7.73
CA VAL A 194 -5.78 18.50 6.84
C VAL A 194 -6.89 19.27 6.15
N ASN A 195 -7.97 18.59 5.76
CA ASN A 195 -9.08 19.19 5.01
C ASN A 195 -9.61 20.48 5.66
N LYS A 196 -9.58 20.53 7.00
CA LYS A 196 -10.02 21.69 7.80
C LYS A 196 -9.24 22.97 7.54
N TYR A 197 -8.03 22.86 7.00
CA TYR A 197 -7.12 23.98 6.74
C TYR A 197 -6.99 24.30 5.25
N LEU A 198 -7.61 23.49 4.38
CA LEU A 198 -7.57 23.71 2.94
C LEU A 198 -8.66 24.69 2.51
N PRO A 199 -8.41 25.54 1.49
CA PRO A 199 -9.43 26.42 0.94
C PRO A 199 -10.44 25.69 0.02
N PHE A 200 -10.37 24.35 -0.05
CA PHE A 200 -11.21 23.48 -0.85
C PHE A 200 -11.42 22.16 -0.10
N ASP A 201 -12.46 21.39 -0.47
CA ASP A 201 -12.72 20.09 0.15
C ASP A 201 -11.99 18.96 -0.59
N ASN A 202 -11.01 18.34 0.07
CA ASN A 202 -10.22 17.25 -0.50
C ASN A 202 -10.97 15.91 -0.63
N ARG A 203 -12.25 15.87 -0.24
CA ARG A 203 -13.18 14.75 -0.50
C ARG A 203 -13.87 14.86 -1.86
N GLU A 204 -13.84 16.02 -2.52
CA GLU A 204 -14.32 16.16 -3.89
C GLU A 204 -13.25 15.70 -4.89
N LEU A 205 -13.64 15.22 -6.08
CA LEU A 205 -12.68 14.68 -7.05
C LEU A 205 -11.60 15.70 -7.46
N ILE A 206 -12.01 16.92 -7.77
CA ILE A 206 -11.08 18.00 -8.15
C ILE A 206 -10.20 18.38 -6.95
N GLY A 207 -10.81 18.50 -5.76
CA GLY A 207 -10.08 18.79 -4.53
C GLY A 207 -9.04 17.71 -4.19
N LEU A 208 -9.38 16.43 -4.36
CA LEU A 208 -8.48 15.29 -4.18
C LEU A 208 -7.30 15.34 -5.15
N ILE A 209 -7.55 15.62 -6.43
CA ILE A 209 -6.50 15.73 -7.45
C ILE A 209 -5.55 16.89 -7.11
N ILE A 210 -6.10 18.06 -6.77
CA ILE A 210 -5.28 19.21 -6.33
C ILE A 210 -4.48 18.84 -5.10
N TYR A 211 -5.11 18.19 -4.13
CA TYR A 211 -4.50 17.82 -2.86
C TYR A 211 -3.31 16.87 -3.02
N LEU A 212 -3.54 15.69 -3.64
CA LEU A 212 -2.48 14.70 -3.83
C LEU A 212 -1.45 15.17 -4.86
N GLY A 213 -1.89 15.84 -5.93
CA GLY A 213 -1.01 16.40 -6.95
C GLY A 213 -0.07 17.46 -6.39
N PHE A 214 -0.58 18.36 -5.54
CA PHE A 214 0.23 19.35 -4.85
C PHE A 214 1.30 18.70 -3.96
N ILE A 215 0.92 17.71 -3.15
CA ILE A 215 1.88 17.00 -2.29
C ILE A 215 2.99 16.36 -3.15
N LEU A 216 2.62 15.68 -4.24
CA LEU A 216 3.59 15.03 -5.13
C LEU A 216 4.52 16.04 -5.78
N VAL A 217 3.99 17.15 -6.33
CA VAL A 217 4.81 18.19 -6.97
C VAL A 217 5.77 18.82 -5.97
N VAL A 218 5.28 19.22 -4.78
CA VAL A 218 6.13 19.82 -3.75
C VAL A 218 7.19 18.83 -3.27
N PHE A 219 6.80 17.59 -3.00
CA PHE A 219 7.72 16.53 -2.60
C PHE A 219 8.82 16.29 -3.64
N SER A 220 8.45 16.14 -4.91
CA SER A 220 9.42 15.94 -5.99
C SER A 220 10.36 17.14 -6.18
N LEU A 221 9.84 18.37 -6.10
CA LEU A 221 10.66 19.57 -6.18
C LEU A 221 11.66 19.66 -5.02
N LEU A 222 11.23 19.33 -3.81
CA LEU A 222 12.08 19.35 -2.63
C LEU A 222 13.17 18.26 -2.72
N ILE A 223 12.84 17.05 -3.14
CA ILE A 223 13.84 15.98 -3.27
C ILE A 223 14.83 16.26 -4.40
N ASN A 224 14.39 16.83 -5.52
CA ASN A 224 15.26 17.15 -6.66
C ASN A 224 16.33 18.21 -6.35
N GLN A 225 16.26 18.90 -5.21
CA GLN A 225 17.30 19.83 -4.77
C GLN A 225 18.52 19.13 -4.18
N PHE A 226 18.40 17.85 -3.86
CA PHE A 226 19.46 17.06 -3.25
C PHE A 226 20.06 16.11 -4.30
N ASP A 227 21.37 15.90 -4.25
CA ASP A 227 22.06 14.86 -5.00
C ASP A 227 21.56 13.50 -4.51
N THR A 228 20.49 13.05 -5.15
CA THR A 228 19.76 11.84 -4.77
C THR A 228 19.80 10.88 -5.94
N VAL A 229 20.10 9.62 -5.63
CA VAL A 229 19.88 8.54 -6.59
C VAL A 229 18.37 8.37 -6.72
N THR A 230 17.82 8.68 -7.89
CA THR A 230 16.41 8.36 -8.19
C THR A 230 16.24 6.85 -8.19
N PHE A 231 15.09 6.33 -7.74
CA PHE A 231 14.82 4.89 -7.76
C PHE A 231 14.98 4.28 -9.17
N THR A 232 14.69 5.07 -10.22
CA THR A 232 14.93 4.74 -11.63
C THR A 232 16.41 4.64 -12.01
N GLY A 233 17.27 5.53 -11.48
CA GLY A 233 18.72 5.45 -11.69
C GLY A 233 19.32 4.17 -11.08
N LEU A 234 18.70 3.65 -10.03
CA LEU A 234 19.12 2.41 -9.39
C LEU A 234 18.82 1.17 -10.24
N MET A 235 17.62 1.10 -10.84
CA MET A 235 17.27 0.01 -11.76
C MET A 235 18.19 -0.03 -13.00
N GLN A 236 18.78 1.10 -13.38
CA GLN A 236 19.83 1.16 -14.40
C GLN A 236 21.18 0.69 -13.85
N SER A 237 21.61 1.15 -12.67
CA SER A 237 22.89 0.71 -12.07
C SER A 237 22.94 -0.76 -11.68
N TRP A 238 21.79 -1.43 -11.53
CA TRP A 238 21.71 -2.87 -11.29
C TRP A 238 21.70 -3.69 -12.58
N ARG A 239 21.65 -3.01 -13.73
CA ARG A 239 21.67 -3.61 -15.07
C ARG A 239 23.06 -3.58 -15.71
N ASP A 240 23.92 -2.70 -15.22
CA ASP A 240 25.34 -2.55 -15.60
C ASP A 240 26.24 -3.30 -14.59
#